data_AF-A0AAE8QJC3-F1
#
_entry.id   AF-A0AAE8QJC3-F1
#
_cell.length_a   1.000
_cell.length_b   1.000
_cell.length_c   1.000
_cell.angle_alpha   90.00
_cell.angle_beta   90.00
_cell.angle_gamma   90.00
#
_symmetry.space_group_name_H-M   'P 1'
#
loop_
_entity.id
_entity.type
_entity.pdbx_description
1 polymer ?
#
loop_
_entity_poly.entity_id
_entity_poly.type
_entity_poly.pdbx_seq_one_letter_code
_entity_poly.pdbx_strand_id
1 'polypeptide(L)'
;MWKKLAIIAIIIIFIDPIYTAGKAVVQQVVDWTNNDEIETMLLSTKDKIVDVTARLSDNASIETALPIEDVHEAEVAPTAPPIQKPETKLVVTNAKELADAMYAYYNSFSPKFEIQYKGNTQRIEQIVEEAYNNAIKRDDYVYGHVSKHSIRYEYGRNKATIFGEQSYLMTPEQAAYVEMNVQEIIAKISKKSMTDVEKVRAVNDYIVANTSYTEQTNSSPHSAYTVLAEHGGVCQGYALLAHSMLQKLGIETKYIVGYVGQEGHAWNLVKLDGQWYHLDTTWNDPVPDRKGAIRYQYFLVDDRTMAKDHTWIAEDYPKATSTLYSYYHDIDFPAQVGDQLFYSNIADDNKLYVLDMKTGKTKRVTNSRAQYIVYSDGWLYFSNYSRGAYLTKIRPDGSGEEVLNREDSKDLFIKDGYLYFTTNELKRLAL
;
A
#
# COMPACT_ATOMS: atom_id res chain seq x y z
N MET A 1 -28.51 5.87 -52.55
CA MET A 1 -27.23 5.33 -52.03
C MET A 1 -26.82 6.19 -50.83
N TRP A 2 -27.35 5.93 -49.63
CA TRP A 2 -27.01 6.71 -48.44
C TRP A 2 -25.61 6.30 -47.96
N LYS A 3 -24.66 7.23 -48.01
CA LYS A 3 -23.33 7.04 -47.42
C LYS A 3 -23.51 6.71 -45.94
N LYS A 4 -22.95 5.59 -45.49
CA LYS A 4 -22.91 5.21 -44.08
C LYS A 4 -22.20 6.35 -43.32
N LEU A 5 -22.96 7.17 -42.61
CA LEU A 5 -22.41 8.10 -41.61
C LEU A 5 -21.85 7.22 -40.49
N ALA A 6 -20.52 7.03 -40.48
CA ALA A 6 -19.83 6.57 -39.30
C ALA A 6 -19.81 7.75 -38.34
N ILE A 7 -20.49 7.61 -37.20
CA ILE A 7 -20.45 8.62 -36.15
C ILE A 7 -19.25 8.27 -35.28
N ILE A 8 -18.33 9.22 -35.15
CA ILE A 8 -17.19 9.15 -34.23
C ILE A 8 -17.62 9.88 -32.97
N ALA A 9 -17.67 9.17 -31.85
CA ALA A 9 -17.85 9.77 -30.53
C ALA A 9 -16.59 9.49 -29.72
N ILE A 10 -16.06 10.54 -29.08
CA ILE A 10 -14.88 10.47 -28.24
C ILE A 10 -15.35 10.81 -26.83
N ILE A 11 -15.27 9.85 -25.90
CA ILE A 11 -15.45 10.12 -24.49
C ILE A 11 -14.08 10.09 -23.84
N ILE A 12 -13.62 11.24 -23.38
CA ILE A 12 -12.39 11.35 -22.60
C ILE A 12 -12.82 11.40 -21.14
N ILE A 13 -12.69 10.29 -20.44
CA ILE A 13 -12.90 10.24 -18.99
C ILE A 13 -11.51 10.34 -18.36
N PHE A 14 -11.19 11.48 -17.78
CA PHE A 14 -10.01 11.58 -16.93
C PHE A 14 -10.37 10.99 -15.57
N ILE A 15 -9.82 9.82 -15.24
CA ILE A 15 -9.67 9.45 -13.83
C ILE A 15 -8.55 10.33 -13.32
N ASP A 16 -8.86 11.26 -12.44
CA ASP A 16 -7.85 11.91 -11.64
C ASP A 16 -7.17 10.84 -10.78
N PRO A 17 -5.87 10.56 -11.00
CA PRO A 17 -5.15 9.70 -10.08
C PRO A 17 -5.18 10.35 -8.69
N ILE A 18 -5.07 9.56 -7.64
CA ILE A 18 -5.14 10.00 -6.24
C ILE A 18 -4.21 11.20 -5.95
N TYR A 19 -3.17 11.44 -6.76
CA TYR A 19 -2.29 12.62 -6.68
C TYR A 19 -2.96 13.97 -6.99
N THR A 20 -4.06 14.02 -7.76
CA THR A 20 -4.82 15.28 -7.97
C THR A 20 -5.86 15.53 -6.87
N ALA A 21 -6.14 14.54 -6.02
CA ALA A 21 -6.99 14.70 -4.83
C ALA A 21 -6.31 15.50 -3.69
N GLY A 22 -5.13 16.12 -3.94
CA GLY A 22 -4.35 16.94 -3.01
C GLY A 22 -4.56 18.46 -3.11
N LYS A 23 -5.55 18.97 -3.85
CA LYS A 23 -6.00 20.38 -3.71
C LYS A 23 -7.53 20.46 -3.72
N ALA A 24 -8.13 20.28 -2.54
CA ALA A 24 -9.46 20.78 -2.18
C ALA A 24 -10.59 20.55 -3.20
N VAL A 25 -10.91 19.30 -3.57
CA VAL A 25 -12.15 19.00 -4.31
C VAL A 25 -12.72 17.65 -3.90
N VAL A 26 -13.34 17.57 -2.72
CA VAL A 26 -14.34 16.51 -2.44
C VAL A 26 -15.63 17.07 -1.84
N GLN A 27 -15.62 18.27 -1.24
CA GLN A 27 -16.85 18.84 -0.64
C GLN A 27 -17.63 19.85 -1.53
N GLN A 28 -17.17 20.15 -2.75
CA GLN A 28 -17.88 21.08 -3.67
C GLN A 28 -18.63 20.40 -4.83
N VAL A 29 -18.53 19.08 -4.98
CA VAL A 29 -19.10 18.37 -6.15
C VAL A 29 -20.60 18.05 -5.97
N VAL A 30 -21.14 18.13 -4.76
CA VAL A 30 -22.58 17.84 -4.51
C VAL A 30 -23.49 19.08 -4.66
N ASP A 31 -22.95 20.30 -4.62
CA ASP A 31 -23.74 21.54 -4.76
C ASP A 31 -23.65 22.19 -6.17
N TRP A 32 -22.88 21.61 -7.09
CA TRP A 32 -22.57 22.22 -8.40
C TRP A 32 -23.51 21.79 -9.55
N THR A 33 -24.42 20.85 -9.33
CA THR A 33 -25.30 20.31 -10.37
C THR A 33 -26.53 21.16 -10.71
N ASN A 34 -26.61 22.41 -10.23
CA ASN A 34 -27.85 23.21 -10.29
C ASN A 34 -27.74 24.64 -10.85
N ASN A 35 -26.75 25.00 -11.69
CA ASN A 35 -26.82 26.31 -12.36
C ASN A 35 -26.23 26.38 -13.79
N ASP A 36 -27.01 26.95 -14.70
CA ASP A 36 -26.84 27.04 -16.17
C ASP A 36 -25.74 28.05 -16.64
N GLU A 37 -24.68 28.31 -15.89
CA GLU A 37 -23.68 29.35 -16.22
C GLU A 37 -22.37 28.85 -16.86
N ILE A 38 -22.34 27.62 -17.39
CA ILE A 38 -21.08 26.99 -17.85
C ILE A 38 -20.50 27.61 -19.14
N GLU A 39 -21.31 28.28 -19.98
CA GLU A 39 -20.80 28.77 -21.27
C GLU A 39 -19.94 30.04 -21.14
N THR A 40 -20.12 30.84 -20.08
CA THR A 40 -19.46 32.15 -19.94
C THR A 40 -18.12 32.06 -19.22
N MET A 41 -17.89 31.05 -18.39
CA MET A 41 -16.65 30.94 -17.60
C MET A 41 -15.48 30.32 -18.38
N LEU A 42 -15.75 29.43 -19.35
CA LEU A 42 -14.76 28.73 -20.19
C LEU A 42 -13.91 29.66 -21.07
N LEU A 43 -14.44 30.83 -21.43
CA LEU A 43 -13.71 31.87 -22.17
C LEU A 43 -12.75 32.66 -21.28
N SER A 44 -13.01 32.78 -19.97
CA SER A 44 -12.19 33.59 -19.06
C SER A 44 -10.98 32.84 -18.47
N THR A 45 -11.01 31.51 -18.45
CA THR A 45 -9.96 30.67 -17.86
C THR A 45 -8.79 30.40 -18.82
N LYS A 46 -9.03 30.47 -20.14
CA LYS A 46 -7.97 30.30 -21.16
C LYS A 46 -6.87 31.36 -21.06
N ASP A 47 -7.23 32.59 -20.68
CA ASP A 47 -6.28 33.71 -20.60
C ASP A 47 -5.47 33.74 -19.30
N LYS A 48 -5.88 32.99 -18.26
CA LYS A 48 -5.16 32.93 -16.97
C LYS A 48 -4.18 31.77 -16.84
N ILE A 49 -4.31 30.73 -17.67
CA ILE A 49 -3.40 29.56 -17.66
C ILE A 49 -2.06 29.90 -18.32
N VAL A 50 -2.01 30.91 -19.19
CA VAL A 50 -0.77 31.31 -19.90
C VAL A 50 0.22 32.06 -18.99
N ASP A 51 -0.23 32.70 -17.89
CA ASP A 51 0.63 33.56 -17.06
C ASP A 51 1.34 32.81 -15.90
N VAL A 52 0.88 31.62 -15.51
CA VAL A 52 1.43 30.88 -14.35
C VAL A 52 2.68 30.07 -14.72
N THR A 53 2.80 29.62 -15.97
CA THR A 53 3.94 28.84 -16.45
C THR A 53 5.24 29.66 -16.54
N ALA A 54 5.15 30.99 -16.49
CA ALA A 54 6.29 31.91 -16.60
C ALA A 54 6.90 32.33 -15.25
N ARG A 55 6.33 31.93 -14.10
CA ARG A 55 6.77 32.41 -12.76
C ARG A 55 7.39 31.36 -11.85
N LEU A 56 7.62 30.14 -12.35
CA LEU A 56 8.21 29.04 -11.56
C LEU A 56 9.70 28.80 -11.84
N SER A 57 10.38 29.70 -12.56
CA SER A 57 11.79 29.54 -12.93
C SER A 57 12.81 30.14 -11.96
N ASP A 58 12.43 30.68 -10.80
CA ASP A 58 13.41 31.27 -9.89
C ASP A 58 13.12 30.97 -8.40
N ASN A 59 14.17 30.46 -7.75
CA ASN A 59 14.40 30.33 -6.30
C ASN A 59 13.73 29.18 -5.52
N ALA A 60 14.51 28.13 -5.25
CA ALA A 60 14.81 27.72 -3.87
C ALA A 60 15.97 26.69 -3.87
N SER A 61 17.16 27.18 -3.54
CA SER A 61 18.30 26.40 -3.06
C SER A 61 17.98 25.76 -1.72
N ILE A 62 18.17 24.45 -1.57
CA ILE A 62 18.13 23.76 -0.27
C ILE A 62 19.38 22.89 -0.13
N GLU A 63 20.03 23.06 1.02
CA GLU A 63 21.31 22.53 1.41
C GLU A 63 21.34 21.00 1.51
N THR A 64 22.49 20.46 1.13
CA THR A 64 22.88 19.06 1.09
C THR A 64 22.91 18.40 2.47
N ALA A 65 22.17 17.30 2.65
CA ALA A 65 22.46 16.30 3.68
C ALA A 65 23.34 15.19 3.06
N LEU A 66 24.38 14.79 3.79
CA LEU A 66 25.45 13.88 3.36
C LEU A 66 24.96 12.43 3.14
N PRO A 67 25.64 11.65 2.28
CA PRO A 67 25.17 10.34 1.84
C PRO A 67 25.39 9.25 2.90
N ILE A 68 24.42 8.36 3.04
CA ILE A 68 24.63 7.05 3.67
C ILE A 68 25.12 6.12 2.57
N GLU A 69 26.42 5.83 2.57
CA GLU A 69 27.05 4.82 1.73
C GLU A 69 26.69 3.41 2.26
N ASP A 70 25.82 2.71 1.53
CA ASP A 70 26.12 1.40 0.92
C ASP A 70 24.93 1.04 0.01
N VAL A 71 24.91 1.65 -1.18
CA VAL A 71 24.00 1.26 -2.25
C VAL A 71 24.59 -0.02 -2.84
N HIS A 72 24.09 -1.17 -2.40
CA HIS A 72 24.12 -2.32 -3.28
C HIS A 72 23.31 -1.93 -4.51
N GLU A 73 24.00 -1.70 -5.64
CA GLU A 73 23.40 -1.71 -6.97
C GLU A 73 22.57 -2.99 -7.08
N ALA A 74 21.25 -2.86 -6.92
CA ALA A 74 20.34 -3.90 -7.30
C ALA A 74 20.41 -3.97 -8.82
N GLU A 75 21.20 -4.93 -9.34
CA GLU A 75 21.07 -5.38 -10.72
C GLU A 75 19.59 -5.60 -10.99
N VAL A 76 19.05 -4.84 -11.94
CA VAL A 76 17.67 -4.94 -12.39
C VAL A 76 17.37 -6.39 -12.74
N ALA A 77 16.49 -7.00 -11.94
CA ALA A 77 16.17 -8.41 -11.95
C ALA A 77 15.62 -8.90 -13.32
N PRO A 78 15.76 -10.21 -13.63
CA PRO A 78 15.33 -10.80 -14.90
C PRO A 78 13.85 -10.51 -15.22
N THR A 79 13.59 -10.14 -16.47
CA THR A 79 12.25 -9.79 -16.96
C THR A 79 11.35 -11.02 -17.01
N ALA A 80 10.38 -11.08 -16.09
CA ALA A 80 9.29 -12.04 -16.19
C ALA A 80 8.48 -11.74 -17.48
N PRO A 81 8.05 -12.77 -18.23
CA PRO A 81 7.22 -12.55 -19.42
C PRO A 81 5.89 -11.89 -19.00
N PRO A 82 5.42 -10.86 -19.72
CA PRO A 82 4.18 -10.15 -19.39
C PRO A 82 2.98 -11.09 -19.25
N ILE A 83 2.03 -10.71 -18.40
CA ILE A 83 0.71 -11.33 -18.38
C ILE A 83 0.15 -11.27 -19.82
N GLN A 84 -0.26 -12.43 -20.35
CA GLN A 84 -0.69 -12.50 -21.75
C GLN A 84 -1.90 -11.60 -21.96
N LYS A 85 -1.74 -10.59 -22.80
CA LYS A 85 -2.85 -9.77 -23.27
C LYS A 85 -3.85 -10.62 -24.05
N PRO A 86 -5.15 -10.27 -24.03
CA PRO A 86 -6.15 -10.93 -24.85
C PRO A 86 -5.81 -10.89 -26.35
N GLU A 87 -6.38 -11.83 -27.11
CA GLU A 87 -6.24 -11.85 -28.57
C GLU A 87 -6.55 -10.48 -29.19
N THR A 88 -5.87 -10.14 -30.28
CA THR A 88 -6.15 -8.91 -31.02
C THR A 88 -7.54 -9.00 -31.63
N LYS A 89 -8.45 -8.11 -31.18
CA LYS A 89 -9.81 -7.89 -31.70
C LYS A 89 -10.87 -8.87 -31.21
N LEU A 90 -11.07 -8.92 -29.90
CA LEU A 90 -12.21 -9.59 -29.29
C LEU A 90 -13.53 -9.10 -29.90
N VAL A 91 -14.44 -10.03 -30.22
CA VAL A 91 -15.79 -9.72 -30.70
C VAL A 91 -16.80 -10.05 -29.60
N VAL A 92 -17.58 -9.04 -29.20
CA VAL A 92 -18.55 -9.11 -28.11
C VAL A 92 -19.94 -8.68 -28.60
N THR A 93 -21.00 -9.11 -27.94
CA THR A 93 -22.38 -8.93 -28.40
C THR A 93 -23.28 -8.17 -27.42
N ASN A 94 -22.85 -8.00 -26.18
CA ASN A 94 -23.60 -7.34 -25.11
C ASN A 94 -22.67 -6.63 -24.11
N ALA A 95 -23.26 -5.82 -23.22
CA ALA A 95 -22.52 -5.02 -22.25
C ALA A 95 -21.68 -5.87 -21.27
N LYS A 96 -22.16 -7.06 -20.88
CA LYS A 96 -21.44 -7.96 -19.99
C LYS A 96 -20.17 -8.49 -20.64
N GLU A 97 -20.28 -9.01 -21.87
CA GLU A 97 -19.13 -9.47 -22.65
C GLU A 97 -18.14 -8.33 -22.93
N LEU A 98 -18.64 -7.11 -23.17
CA LEU A 98 -17.78 -5.93 -23.32
C LEU A 98 -17.02 -5.62 -22.02
N ALA A 99 -17.68 -5.71 -20.85
CA ALA A 99 -17.05 -5.54 -19.55
C ALA A 99 -16.00 -6.63 -19.28
N ASP A 100 -16.30 -7.89 -19.62
CA ASP A 100 -15.36 -9.01 -19.49
C ASP A 100 -14.12 -8.80 -20.37
N ALA A 101 -14.31 -8.35 -21.60
CA ALA A 101 -13.22 -8.03 -22.52
C ALA A 101 -12.36 -6.85 -22.05
N MET A 102 -13.00 -5.74 -21.60
CA MET A 102 -12.29 -4.59 -21.03
C MET A 102 -11.48 -4.99 -19.80
N TYR A 103 -12.07 -5.74 -18.88
CA TYR A 103 -11.37 -6.24 -17.69
C TYR A 103 -10.16 -7.09 -18.05
N ALA A 104 -10.27 -7.98 -19.05
CA ALA A 104 -9.14 -8.79 -19.48
C ALA A 104 -7.95 -7.95 -19.98
N TYR A 105 -8.22 -6.82 -20.66
CA TYR A 105 -7.17 -5.87 -21.04
C TYR A 105 -6.60 -5.12 -19.82
N TYR A 106 -7.45 -4.63 -18.91
CA TYR A 106 -7.00 -3.93 -17.70
C TYR A 106 -6.14 -4.82 -16.79
N ASN A 107 -6.55 -6.07 -16.58
CA ASN A 107 -5.82 -7.05 -15.78
C ASN A 107 -4.46 -7.44 -16.40
N SER A 108 -4.31 -7.31 -17.72
CA SER A 108 -3.02 -7.48 -18.40
C SER A 108 -2.15 -6.21 -18.40
N PHE A 109 -2.62 -5.12 -17.77
CA PHE A 109 -1.97 -3.80 -17.80
C PHE A 109 -1.71 -3.29 -19.22
N SER A 110 -2.54 -3.71 -20.18
CA SER A 110 -2.40 -3.32 -21.57
C SER A 110 -2.69 -1.83 -21.72
N PRO A 111 -1.78 -1.01 -22.29
CA PRO A 111 -1.98 0.43 -22.44
C PRO A 111 -2.96 0.78 -23.55
N LYS A 112 -3.29 -0.18 -24.43
CA LYS A 112 -4.24 0.00 -25.52
C LYS A 112 -5.06 -1.26 -25.73
N PHE A 113 -6.32 -1.09 -26.11
CA PHE A 113 -7.16 -2.18 -26.56
C PHE A 113 -8.08 -1.78 -27.72
N GLU A 114 -8.52 -2.78 -28.47
CA GLU A 114 -9.54 -2.67 -29.51
C GLU A 114 -10.54 -3.82 -29.36
N ILE A 115 -11.82 -3.49 -29.19
CA ILE A 115 -12.91 -4.46 -29.03
C ILE A 115 -13.98 -4.19 -30.08
N GLN A 116 -14.42 -5.25 -30.76
CA GLN A 116 -15.49 -5.21 -31.75
C GLN A 116 -16.81 -5.56 -31.08
N TYR A 117 -17.74 -4.61 -31.02
CA TYR A 117 -19.10 -4.84 -30.52
C TYR A 117 -20.07 -5.08 -31.67
N LYS A 118 -20.83 -6.17 -31.61
CA LYS A 118 -21.86 -6.57 -32.58
C LYS A 118 -23.22 -6.62 -31.90
N GLY A 119 -23.97 -5.54 -32.00
CA GLY A 119 -25.29 -5.41 -31.39
C GLY A 119 -25.92 -4.06 -31.73
N ASN A 120 -27.15 -3.82 -31.25
CA ASN A 120 -27.78 -2.51 -31.40
C ASN A 120 -26.93 -1.44 -30.69
N THR A 121 -26.62 -0.35 -31.39
CA THR A 121 -25.78 0.75 -30.88
C THR A 121 -26.57 2.00 -30.51
N GLN A 122 -27.91 1.94 -30.45
CA GLN A 122 -28.75 3.10 -30.07
C GLN A 122 -28.37 3.68 -28.71
N ARG A 123 -27.86 2.86 -27.78
CA ARG A 123 -27.41 3.25 -26.44
C ARG A 123 -25.91 2.97 -26.23
N ILE A 124 -25.10 3.10 -27.28
CA ILE A 124 -23.69 2.68 -27.24
C ILE A 124 -22.89 3.38 -26.13
N GLU A 125 -23.16 4.66 -25.88
CA GLU A 125 -22.53 5.43 -24.79
C GLU A 125 -22.77 4.78 -23.43
N GLN A 126 -24.04 4.53 -23.08
CA GLN A 126 -24.41 3.87 -21.82
C GLN A 126 -23.88 2.43 -21.74
N ILE A 127 -23.87 1.69 -22.85
CA ILE A 127 -23.31 0.33 -22.89
C ILE A 127 -21.80 0.36 -22.59
N VAL A 128 -21.07 1.32 -23.16
CA VAL A 128 -19.62 1.47 -22.94
C VAL A 128 -19.35 1.94 -21.52
N GLU A 129 -20.12 2.90 -21.00
CA GLU A 129 -19.99 3.40 -19.63
C GLU A 129 -20.31 2.33 -18.58
N GLU A 130 -21.41 1.60 -18.74
CA GLU A 130 -21.77 0.46 -17.88
C GLU A 130 -20.68 -0.62 -17.95
N ALA A 131 -20.19 -0.95 -19.15
CA ALA A 131 -19.14 -1.95 -19.31
C ALA A 131 -17.83 -1.53 -18.65
N TYR A 132 -17.44 -0.26 -18.82
CA TYR A 132 -16.26 0.32 -18.17
C TYR A 132 -16.38 0.29 -16.65
N ASN A 133 -17.47 0.83 -16.10
CA ASN A 133 -17.71 0.86 -14.65
C ASN A 133 -17.74 -0.56 -14.06
N ASN A 134 -18.36 -1.50 -14.76
CA ASN A 134 -18.37 -2.90 -14.36
C ASN A 134 -17.03 -3.61 -14.55
N ALA A 135 -16.13 -3.13 -15.41
CA ALA A 135 -14.82 -3.72 -15.62
C ALA A 135 -13.81 -3.19 -14.59
N ILE A 136 -13.76 -1.88 -14.38
CA ILE A 136 -12.78 -1.24 -13.51
C ILE A 136 -13.04 -1.53 -12.02
N LYS A 137 -14.30 -1.68 -11.61
CA LYS A 137 -14.69 -2.02 -10.22
C LYS A 137 -14.55 -3.49 -9.86
N ARG A 138 -14.14 -4.36 -10.80
CA ARG A 138 -13.98 -5.80 -10.51
C ARG A 138 -12.77 -6.08 -9.63
N ASP A 139 -11.75 -5.25 -9.77
CA ASP A 139 -10.44 -5.52 -9.22
C ASP A 139 -9.81 -4.22 -8.75
N ASP A 140 -9.88 -4.05 -7.44
CA ASP A 140 -9.34 -2.93 -6.70
C ASP A 140 -7.83 -2.76 -6.95
N TYR A 141 -7.09 -3.84 -7.20
CA TYR A 141 -5.65 -3.78 -7.52
C TYR A 141 -5.41 -3.13 -8.87
N VAL A 142 -6.18 -3.52 -9.88
CA VAL A 142 -6.09 -2.93 -11.22
C VAL A 142 -6.51 -1.47 -11.18
N TYR A 143 -7.65 -1.18 -10.52
CA TYR A 143 -8.14 0.19 -10.35
C TYR A 143 -7.09 1.11 -9.71
N GLY A 144 -6.47 0.68 -8.61
CA GLY A 144 -5.46 1.48 -7.93
C GLY A 144 -4.17 1.70 -8.72
N HIS A 145 -3.96 0.97 -9.83
CA HIS A 145 -2.83 1.19 -10.72
C HIS A 145 -3.17 2.00 -11.98
N VAL A 146 -4.44 2.30 -12.27
CA VAL A 146 -4.80 3.15 -13.43
C VAL A 146 -4.50 4.61 -13.09
N SER A 147 -3.65 5.26 -13.89
CA SER A 147 -3.30 6.67 -13.72
C SER A 147 -4.03 7.60 -14.68
N LYS A 148 -4.35 7.11 -15.88
CA LYS A 148 -5.14 7.83 -16.90
C LYS A 148 -5.89 6.82 -17.76
N HIS A 149 -7.06 7.19 -18.27
CA HIS A 149 -7.69 6.43 -19.34
C HIS A 149 -8.42 7.32 -20.34
N SER A 150 -8.73 6.76 -21.50
CA SER A 150 -9.64 7.33 -22.49
C SER A 150 -10.31 6.19 -23.25
N ILE A 151 -11.58 6.38 -23.64
CA ILE A 151 -12.32 5.42 -24.44
C ILE A 151 -12.97 6.15 -25.61
N ARG A 152 -12.55 5.81 -26.83
CA ARG A 152 -13.22 6.28 -28.05
C ARG A 152 -13.98 5.12 -28.68
N TYR A 153 -15.07 5.41 -29.38
CA TYR A 153 -15.75 4.38 -30.15
C TYR A 153 -16.28 4.92 -31.47
N GLU A 154 -16.21 4.06 -32.48
CA GLU A 154 -16.72 4.30 -33.82
C GLU A 154 -17.88 3.36 -34.06
N TYR A 155 -19.06 3.86 -34.43
CA TYR A 155 -20.24 2.99 -34.53
C TYR A 155 -21.11 3.27 -35.75
N GLY A 156 -21.81 2.22 -36.16
CA GLY A 156 -22.95 2.26 -37.07
C GLY A 156 -24.10 1.45 -36.47
N ARG A 157 -25.26 1.40 -37.14
CA ARG A 157 -26.53 0.90 -36.55
C ARG A 157 -26.44 -0.37 -35.68
N ASN A 158 -25.68 -1.38 -36.11
CA ASN A 158 -25.62 -2.70 -35.46
C ASN A 158 -24.20 -3.15 -35.08
N LYS A 159 -23.23 -2.23 -35.07
CA LYS A 159 -21.85 -2.55 -34.69
C LYS A 159 -21.06 -1.33 -34.26
N ALA A 160 -20.12 -1.52 -33.34
CA ALA A 160 -19.17 -0.51 -32.92
C ALA A 160 -17.75 -1.11 -32.80
N THR A 161 -16.73 -0.29 -32.99
CA THR A 161 -15.37 -0.56 -32.55
C THR A 161 -15.07 0.33 -31.37
N ILE A 162 -14.69 -0.25 -30.24
CA ILE A 162 -14.30 0.46 -29.02
C ILE A 162 -12.79 0.39 -28.92
N PHE A 163 -12.15 1.56 -28.75
CA PHE A 163 -10.72 1.65 -28.48
C PHE A 163 -10.51 2.27 -27.12
N GLY A 164 -9.63 1.68 -26.33
CA GLY A 164 -9.17 2.26 -25.09
C GLY A 164 -7.69 2.62 -25.17
N GLU A 165 -7.33 3.74 -24.56
CA GLU A 165 -5.94 4.05 -24.22
C GLU A 165 -5.83 4.30 -22.71
N GLN A 166 -4.90 3.63 -22.04
CA GLN A 166 -4.68 3.69 -20.60
C GLN A 166 -3.22 3.96 -20.29
N SER A 167 -2.98 4.63 -19.17
CA SER A 167 -1.70 4.66 -18.49
C SER A 167 -1.84 4.03 -17.12
N TYR A 168 -0.82 3.30 -16.71
CA TYR A 168 -0.76 2.67 -15.39
C TYR A 168 0.47 3.16 -14.64
N LEU A 169 0.50 2.91 -13.33
CA LEU A 169 1.66 3.16 -12.48
C LEU A 169 2.80 2.16 -12.72
N MET A 170 2.54 1.08 -13.47
CA MET A 170 3.52 0.05 -13.83
C MET A 170 3.34 -0.42 -15.28
N THR A 171 4.39 -0.94 -15.90
CA THR A 171 4.30 -1.59 -17.22
C THR A 171 3.77 -3.03 -17.11
N PRO A 172 3.34 -3.68 -18.22
CA PRO A 172 2.98 -5.10 -18.21
C PRO A 172 4.11 -6.02 -17.72
N GLU A 173 5.37 -5.70 -18.02
CA GLU A 173 6.54 -6.44 -17.57
C GLU A 173 6.73 -6.29 -16.05
N GLN A 174 6.58 -5.08 -15.52
CA GLN A 174 6.62 -4.80 -14.09
C GLN A 174 5.46 -5.50 -13.36
N ALA A 175 4.27 -5.53 -13.94
CA ALA A 175 3.13 -6.26 -13.39
C ALA A 175 3.40 -7.77 -13.30
N ALA A 176 4.00 -8.37 -14.34
CA ALA A 176 4.39 -9.77 -14.33
C ALA A 176 5.53 -10.05 -13.32
N TYR A 177 6.46 -9.12 -13.17
CA TYR A 177 7.49 -9.19 -12.13
C TYR A 177 6.87 -9.24 -10.73
N VAL A 178 5.91 -8.34 -10.44
CA VAL A 178 5.19 -8.34 -9.16
C VAL A 178 4.45 -9.65 -8.95
N GLU A 179 3.71 -10.12 -9.95
CA GLU A 179 2.95 -11.38 -9.88
C GLU A 179 3.85 -12.56 -9.49
N MET A 180 4.98 -12.73 -10.16
CA MET A 180 5.92 -13.83 -9.92
C MET A 180 6.57 -13.72 -8.54
N ASN A 181 7.13 -12.56 -8.19
CA ASN A 181 7.86 -12.38 -6.94
C ASN A 181 6.94 -12.45 -5.73
N VAL A 182 5.71 -11.90 -5.83
CA VAL A 182 4.72 -12.02 -4.76
C VAL A 182 4.40 -13.50 -4.48
N GLN A 183 4.23 -14.33 -5.51
CA GLN A 183 4.00 -15.77 -5.31
C GLN A 183 5.18 -16.44 -4.59
N GLU A 184 6.41 -16.13 -4.97
CA GLU A 184 7.60 -16.67 -4.32
C GLU A 184 7.74 -16.22 -2.86
N ILE A 185 7.47 -14.95 -2.59
CA ILE A 185 7.53 -14.37 -1.25
C ILE A 185 6.47 -15.01 -0.37
N ILE A 186 5.23 -15.09 -0.83
CA ILE A 186 4.13 -15.74 -0.10
C ILE A 186 4.49 -17.18 0.25
N ALA A 187 5.10 -17.92 -0.67
CA ALA A 187 5.53 -19.30 -0.41
C ALA A 187 6.61 -19.39 0.68
N LYS A 188 7.42 -18.33 0.89
CA LYS A 188 8.46 -18.25 1.94
C LYS A 188 7.88 -17.79 3.28
N ILE A 189 7.01 -16.79 3.28
CA ILE A 189 6.51 -16.14 4.51
C ILE A 189 5.26 -16.82 5.08
N SER A 190 4.58 -17.67 4.30
CA SER A 190 3.34 -18.32 4.72
C SER A 190 3.40 -19.85 4.67
N LYS A 191 2.60 -20.49 5.53
CA LYS A 191 2.41 -21.94 5.54
C LYS A 191 0.92 -22.25 5.51
N LYS A 192 0.53 -23.40 4.93
CA LYS A 192 -0.88 -23.81 4.83
C LYS A 192 -1.60 -23.90 6.19
N SER A 193 -0.86 -24.15 7.27
CA SER A 193 -1.40 -24.23 8.63
C SER A 193 -1.61 -22.88 9.31
N MET A 194 -1.18 -21.77 8.70
CA MET A 194 -1.37 -20.43 9.28
C MET A 194 -2.84 -20.05 9.30
N THR A 195 -3.24 -19.48 10.41
CA THR A 195 -4.49 -18.73 10.57
C THR A 195 -4.47 -17.47 9.71
N ASP A 196 -5.65 -16.88 9.46
CA ASP A 196 -5.74 -15.69 8.62
C ASP A 196 -5.05 -14.47 9.25
N VAL A 197 -5.09 -14.33 10.58
CA VAL A 197 -4.32 -13.30 11.30
C VAL A 197 -2.81 -13.47 11.15
N GLU A 198 -2.30 -14.71 11.17
CA GLU A 198 -0.88 -14.98 10.95
C GLU A 198 -0.45 -14.65 9.52
N LYS A 199 -1.30 -14.93 8.53
CA LYS A 199 -1.05 -14.55 7.12
C LYS A 199 -1.01 -13.02 6.97
N VAL A 200 -1.97 -12.31 7.57
CA VAL A 200 -2.01 -10.84 7.48
C VAL A 200 -0.81 -10.21 8.16
N ARG A 201 -0.42 -10.72 9.33
CA ARG A 201 0.80 -10.29 10.04
C ARG A 201 2.05 -10.54 9.20
N ALA A 202 2.20 -11.73 8.62
CA ALA A 202 3.35 -12.04 7.77
C ALA A 202 3.49 -11.08 6.58
N VAL A 203 2.38 -10.67 5.95
CA VAL A 203 2.40 -9.67 4.87
C VAL A 203 2.80 -8.29 5.40
N ASN A 204 2.17 -7.83 6.48
CA ASN A 204 2.52 -6.55 7.11
C ASN A 204 4.01 -6.48 7.45
N ASP A 205 4.50 -7.47 8.17
CA ASP A 205 5.89 -7.56 8.64
C ASP A 205 6.86 -7.61 7.46
N TYR A 206 6.53 -8.36 6.40
CA TYR A 206 7.36 -8.45 5.21
C TYR A 206 7.48 -7.09 4.52
N ILE A 207 6.36 -6.39 4.28
CA ILE A 207 6.39 -5.10 3.58
C ILE A 207 7.14 -4.07 4.43
N VAL A 208 6.75 -3.92 5.70
CA VAL A 208 7.37 -2.95 6.63
C VAL A 208 8.87 -3.19 6.80
N ALA A 209 9.31 -4.45 6.91
CA ALA A 209 10.73 -4.74 7.13
C ALA A 209 11.60 -4.58 5.87
N ASN A 210 11.00 -4.46 4.68
CA ASN A 210 11.71 -4.46 3.38
C ASN A 210 11.34 -3.25 2.51
N THR A 211 10.79 -2.18 3.07
CA THR A 211 10.46 -0.97 2.31
C THR A 211 10.71 0.25 3.18
N SER A 212 11.18 1.33 2.57
CA SER A 212 11.25 2.65 3.18
C SER A 212 10.24 3.61 2.54
N TYR A 213 9.58 4.44 3.35
CA TYR A 213 8.70 5.48 2.81
C TYR A 213 9.50 6.57 2.10
N THR A 214 9.36 6.68 0.77
CA THR A 214 10.11 7.64 -0.05
C THR A 214 9.43 7.92 -1.40
N GLU A 215 9.57 9.15 -1.89
CA GLU A 215 9.22 9.54 -3.27
C GLU A 215 10.42 9.46 -4.22
N GLN A 216 11.63 9.25 -3.70
CA GLN A 216 12.87 9.23 -4.49
C GLN A 216 13.10 7.82 -5.05
N THR A 217 12.37 7.47 -6.11
CA THR A 217 12.41 6.15 -6.76
C THR A 217 12.66 6.28 -8.27
N ASN A 218 13.09 5.18 -8.91
CA ASN A 218 13.31 5.14 -10.36
C ASN A 218 11.98 4.94 -11.11
N SER A 219 11.10 4.10 -10.55
CA SER A 219 9.73 3.88 -11.05
C SER A 219 8.73 4.70 -10.25
N SER A 220 7.43 4.65 -10.59
CA SER A 220 6.41 5.40 -9.85
C SER A 220 6.36 4.97 -8.37
N PRO A 221 6.58 5.85 -7.38
CA PRO A 221 6.63 5.48 -5.95
C PRO A 221 5.30 4.94 -5.41
N HIS A 222 4.25 5.06 -6.21
CA HIS A 222 2.90 4.64 -5.86
C HIS A 222 2.53 3.26 -6.43
N SER A 223 3.43 2.60 -7.16
CA SER A 223 3.16 1.27 -7.71
C SER A 223 3.58 0.16 -6.75
N ALA A 224 2.89 -0.97 -6.78
CA ALA A 224 3.32 -2.17 -6.05
C ALA A 224 4.69 -2.68 -6.52
N TYR A 225 5.04 -2.44 -7.80
CA TYR A 225 6.35 -2.78 -8.35
C TYR A 225 7.47 -2.06 -7.63
N THR A 226 7.35 -0.75 -7.42
CA THR A 226 8.43 0.05 -6.82
C THR A 226 8.67 -0.35 -5.37
N VAL A 227 7.60 -0.53 -4.60
CA VAL A 227 7.69 -1.03 -3.21
C VAL A 227 8.40 -2.39 -3.16
N LEU A 228 8.08 -3.29 -4.10
CA LEU A 228 8.63 -4.64 -4.11
C LEU A 228 10.07 -4.72 -4.63
N ALA A 229 10.37 -4.04 -5.74
CA ALA A 229 11.61 -4.18 -6.49
C ALA A 229 12.68 -3.16 -6.06
N GLU A 230 12.25 -1.95 -5.70
CA GLU A 230 13.15 -0.84 -5.34
C GLU A 230 13.19 -0.63 -3.82
N HIS A 231 12.39 -1.37 -3.04
CA HIS A 231 12.29 -1.25 -1.58
C HIS A 231 11.93 0.18 -1.13
N GLY A 232 11.20 0.92 -1.97
CA GLY A 232 10.81 2.30 -1.71
C GLY A 232 9.45 2.61 -2.32
N GLY A 233 8.71 3.48 -1.66
CA GLY A 233 7.45 3.99 -2.19
C GLY A 233 6.64 4.77 -1.18
N VAL A 234 5.39 5.06 -1.52
CA VAL A 234 4.45 5.76 -0.64
C VAL A 234 3.15 4.96 -0.46
N CYS A 235 2.20 5.51 0.30
CA CYS A 235 1.00 4.83 0.80
C CYS A 235 0.27 3.96 -0.22
N GLN A 236 0.04 4.48 -1.42
CA GLN A 236 -0.62 3.75 -2.50
C GLN A 236 0.15 2.49 -2.94
N GLY A 237 1.48 2.56 -3.07
CA GLY A 237 2.30 1.41 -3.42
C GLY A 237 2.27 0.33 -2.35
N TYR A 238 2.35 0.73 -1.08
CA TYR A 238 2.27 -0.17 0.08
C TYR A 238 0.91 -0.90 0.10
N ALA A 239 -0.18 -0.13 0.03
CA ALA A 239 -1.54 -0.67 0.05
C ALA A 239 -1.83 -1.60 -1.14
N LEU A 240 -1.27 -1.31 -2.31
CA LEU A 240 -1.44 -2.16 -3.49
C LEU A 240 -0.62 -3.46 -3.41
N LEU A 241 0.61 -3.40 -2.90
CA LEU A 241 1.41 -4.62 -2.67
C LEU A 241 0.74 -5.49 -1.60
N ALA A 242 0.34 -4.91 -0.47
CA ALA A 242 -0.39 -5.62 0.59
C ALA A 242 -1.68 -6.26 0.05
N HIS A 243 -2.47 -5.51 -0.73
CA HIS A 243 -3.67 -6.03 -1.38
C HIS A 243 -3.38 -7.29 -2.23
N SER A 244 -2.39 -7.22 -3.12
CA SER A 244 -2.00 -8.34 -3.97
C SER A 244 -1.55 -9.56 -3.17
N MET A 245 -0.71 -9.34 -2.15
CA MET A 245 -0.20 -10.41 -1.31
C MET A 245 -1.31 -11.12 -0.53
N LEU A 246 -2.22 -10.35 0.06
CA LEU A 246 -3.32 -10.85 0.89
C LEU A 246 -4.38 -11.59 0.06
N GLN A 247 -4.75 -11.08 -1.10
CA GLN A 247 -5.71 -11.77 -1.97
C GLN A 247 -5.19 -13.15 -2.43
N LYS A 248 -3.89 -13.25 -2.74
CA LYS A 248 -3.26 -14.54 -3.09
C LYS A 248 -3.18 -15.52 -1.91
N LEU A 249 -3.18 -15.01 -0.69
CA LEU A 249 -3.31 -15.79 0.54
C LEU A 249 -4.75 -16.21 0.87
N GLY A 250 -5.71 -15.84 0.01
CA GLY A 250 -7.13 -16.13 0.17
C GLY A 250 -7.84 -15.21 1.16
N ILE A 251 -7.21 -14.08 1.53
CA ILE A 251 -7.82 -13.07 2.40
C ILE A 251 -8.61 -12.11 1.53
N GLU A 252 -9.91 -11.95 1.83
CA GLU A 252 -10.73 -10.96 1.14
C GLU A 252 -10.25 -9.56 1.56
N THR A 253 -9.77 -8.80 0.59
CA THR A 253 -9.13 -7.49 0.81
C THR A 253 -9.77 -6.44 -0.09
N LYS A 254 -9.91 -5.22 0.43
CA LYS A 254 -10.35 -4.02 -0.30
C LYS A 254 -9.27 -2.95 -0.27
N TYR A 255 -9.14 -2.22 -1.37
CA TYR A 255 -8.30 -1.02 -1.46
C TYR A 255 -9.13 0.20 -1.07
N ILE A 256 -8.68 0.97 -0.09
CA ILE A 256 -9.34 2.21 0.33
C ILE A 256 -8.54 3.41 -0.12
N VAL A 257 -9.27 4.42 -0.56
CA VAL A 257 -8.76 5.78 -0.75
C VAL A 257 -9.46 6.69 0.24
N GLY A 258 -8.69 7.57 0.86
CA GLY A 258 -9.19 8.56 1.79
C GLY A 258 -8.18 9.65 2.03
N TYR A 259 -8.17 10.18 3.24
CA TYR A 259 -7.36 11.32 3.63
C TYR A 259 -6.76 11.13 5.02
N VAL A 260 -5.57 11.67 5.21
CA VAL A 260 -5.02 12.02 6.52
C VAL A 260 -4.86 13.54 6.52
N GLY A 261 -5.63 14.22 7.38
CA GLY A 261 -5.69 15.67 7.34
C GLY A 261 -6.19 16.18 5.99
N GLN A 262 -5.29 16.77 5.17
CA GLN A 262 -5.60 17.25 3.82
C GLN A 262 -4.89 16.45 2.71
N GLU A 263 -4.06 15.47 3.09
CA GLU A 263 -3.28 14.68 2.15
C GLU A 263 -4.05 13.41 1.77
N GLY A 264 -4.08 13.10 0.47
CA GLY A 264 -4.67 11.87 -0.02
C GLY A 264 -3.88 10.67 0.51
N HIS A 265 -4.58 9.64 0.97
CA HIS A 265 -3.98 8.46 1.55
C HIS A 265 -4.67 7.19 1.07
N ALA A 266 -3.94 6.07 1.12
CA ALA A 266 -4.44 4.78 0.69
C ALA A 266 -3.98 3.67 1.63
N TRP A 267 -4.89 2.75 1.95
CA TRP A 267 -4.67 1.62 2.85
C TRP A 267 -5.63 0.46 2.49
N ASN A 268 -5.70 -0.58 3.32
CA ASN A 268 -6.54 -1.75 3.05
C ASN A 268 -7.62 -2.01 4.13
N LEU A 269 -8.70 -2.63 3.71
CA LEU A 269 -9.61 -3.39 4.59
C LEU A 269 -9.39 -4.88 4.33
N VAL A 270 -9.29 -5.68 5.38
CA VAL A 270 -9.10 -7.13 5.30
C VAL A 270 -10.18 -7.84 6.10
N LYS A 271 -10.64 -8.99 5.61
CA LYS A 271 -11.71 -9.77 6.24
C LYS A 271 -11.17 -11.03 6.89
N LEU A 272 -11.32 -11.13 8.21
CA LEU A 272 -10.91 -12.29 9.00
C LEU A 272 -12.14 -12.79 9.77
N ASP A 273 -12.44 -14.08 9.69
CA ASP A 273 -13.57 -14.72 10.39
C ASP A 273 -14.92 -13.98 10.19
N GLY A 274 -15.13 -13.44 8.98
CA GLY A 274 -16.35 -12.71 8.61
C GLY A 274 -16.42 -11.26 9.10
N GLN A 275 -15.40 -10.77 9.83
CA GLN A 275 -15.29 -9.38 10.29
C GLN A 275 -14.26 -8.62 9.46
N TRP A 276 -14.56 -7.35 9.18
CA TRP A 276 -13.64 -6.44 8.49
C TRP A 276 -12.78 -5.69 9.48
N TYR A 277 -11.54 -5.42 9.09
CA TYR A 277 -10.54 -4.66 9.84
C TYR A 277 -9.71 -3.81 8.90
N HIS A 278 -9.34 -2.62 9.35
CA HIS A 278 -8.39 -1.77 8.64
C HIS A 278 -6.97 -2.28 8.84
N LEU A 279 -6.18 -2.20 7.78
CA LEU A 279 -4.75 -2.47 7.77
C LEU A 279 -4.05 -1.34 7.02
N ASP A 280 -3.26 -0.55 7.74
CA ASP A 280 -2.39 0.46 7.16
C ASP A 280 -0.92 0.04 7.33
N THR A 281 -0.39 -0.59 6.30
CA THR A 281 1.01 -1.01 6.27
C THR A 281 1.99 0.16 6.25
N THR A 282 1.57 1.33 5.78
CA THR A 282 2.42 2.53 5.75
C THR A 282 2.56 3.16 7.12
N TRP A 283 1.49 3.23 7.90
CA TRP A 283 1.56 3.76 9.27
C TRP A 283 2.11 2.74 10.28
N ASN A 284 2.15 1.46 9.89
CA ASN A 284 2.92 0.43 10.58
C ASN A 284 4.42 0.47 10.24
N ASP A 285 4.82 1.21 9.19
CA ASP A 285 6.21 1.43 8.80
C ASP A 285 6.86 2.55 9.63
N PRO A 286 7.88 2.24 10.46
CA PRO A 286 8.49 3.23 11.34
C PRO A 286 9.31 4.30 10.63
N VAL A 287 8.98 5.58 10.84
CA VAL A 287 9.87 6.69 10.47
C VAL A 287 10.61 7.26 11.71
N PRO A 288 11.92 7.56 11.67
CA PRO A 288 12.84 7.26 10.55
C PRO A 288 13.01 5.75 10.37
N ASP A 289 13.22 5.33 9.11
CA ASP A 289 13.34 3.92 8.77
C ASP A 289 14.51 3.27 9.51
N ARG A 290 14.24 2.10 10.06
CA ARG A 290 15.20 1.27 10.77
C ARG A 290 15.02 -0.14 10.28
N LYS A 291 16.05 -0.71 9.67
CA LYS A 291 16.02 -2.05 9.10
C LYS A 291 15.40 -3.08 10.08
N GLY A 292 14.30 -3.71 9.66
CA GLY A 292 13.60 -4.74 10.44
C GLY A 292 12.73 -4.21 11.58
N ALA A 293 12.57 -2.89 11.72
CA ALA A 293 11.68 -2.28 12.69
C ALA A 293 10.23 -2.39 12.22
N ILE A 294 9.36 -2.93 13.07
CA ILE A 294 7.94 -3.13 12.76
C ILE A 294 7.10 -2.49 13.87
N ARG A 295 5.99 -1.84 13.51
CA ARG A 295 4.92 -1.41 14.43
C ARG A 295 3.60 -2.05 14.05
N TYR A 296 2.67 -2.09 15.00
CA TYR A 296 1.33 -2.67 14.79
C TYR A 296 0.19 -1.71 15.17
N GLN A 297 0.47 -0.41 15.24
CA GLN A 297 -0.50 0.61 15.66
C GLN A 297 -1.76 0.63 14.77
N TYR A 298 -1.62 0.39 13.46
CA TYR A 298 -2.72 0.33 12.48
C TYR A 298 -2.89 -1.08 11.90
N PHE A 299 -2.52 -2.11 12.68
CA PHE A 299 -2.72 -3.50 12.34
C PHE A 299 -4.08 -4.01 12.84
N LEU A 300 -5.00 -4.31 11.91
CA LEU A 300 -6.32 -4.88 12.18
C LEU A 300 -7.20 -4.01 13.11
N VAL A 301 -7.27 -2.70 12.83
CA VAL A 301 -8.03 -1.74 13.63
C VAL A 301 -9.51 -1.63 13.20
N ASP A 302 -10.38 -1.17 14.09
CA ASP A 302 -11.78 -0.88 13.78
C ASP A 302 -11.98 0.55 13.24
N ASP A 303 -13.13 0.81 12.60
CA ASP A 303 -13.53 2.10 12.02
C ASP A 303 -13.30 3.25 13.01
N ARG A 304 -13.64 3.06 14.30
CA ARG A 304 -13.49 4.12 15.31
C ARG A 304 -12.05 4.46 15.63
N THR A 305 -11.16 3.48 15.56
CA THR A 305 -9.72 3.70 15.75
C THR A 305 -9.14 4.40 14.53
N MET A 306 -9.51 3.93 13.33
CA MET A 306 -9.08 4.52 12.07
C MET A 306 -9.55 5.97 11.91
N ALA A 307 -10.82 6.26 12.26
CA ALA A 307 -11.43 7.58 12.12
C ALA A 307 -10.86 8.66 13.06
N LYS A 308 -9.88 8.35 13.91
CA LYS A 308 -9.21 9.36 14.76
C LYS A 308 -8.33 10.31 13.96
N ASP A 309 -7.76 9.83 12.86
CA ASP A 309 -6.79 10.54 12.03
C ASP A 309 -6.98 10.30 10.52
N HIS A 310 -7.68 9.22 10.13
CA HIS A 310 -8.07 8.95 8.75
C HIS A 310 -9.52 9.35 8.48
N THR A 311 -9.80 9.79 7.25
CA THR A 311 -11.16 10.04 6.75
C THR A 311 -11.38 9.34 5.41
N TRP A 312 -12.52 8.68 5.24
CA TRP A 312 -12.95 8.05 3.99
C TRP A 312 -14.47 8.15 3.85
N ILE A 313 -15.00 7.87 2.65
CA ILE A 313 -16.44 7.78 2.43
C ILE A 313 -16.90 6.40 2.93
N ALA A 314 -17.39 6.34 4.16
CA ALA A 314 -17.68 5.07 4.83
C ALA A 314 -18.75 4.22 4.12
N GLU A 315 -19.67 4.85 3.38
CA GLU A 315 -20.73 4.19 2.64
C GLU A 315 -20.21 3.33 1.47
N ASP A 316 -19.01 3.63 0.96
CA ASP A 316 -18.41 2.91 -0.16
C ASP A 316 -17.78 1.57 0.26
N TYR A 317 -17.61 1.34 1.57
CA TYR A 317 -16.85 0.22 2.11
C TYR A 317 -17.60 -0.58 3.19
N PRO A 318 -17.26 -1.87 3.38
CA PRO A 318 -17.77 -2.65 4.50
C PRO A 318 -17.33 -2.07 5.86
N LYS A 319 -18.21 -2.13 6.86
CA LYS A 319 -17.92 -1.61 8.21
C LYS A 319 -16.97 -2.52 8.99
N ALA A 320 -15.92 -1.96 9.58
CA ALA A 320 -15.04 -2.63 10.53
C ALA A 320 -15.38 -2.24 11.97
N THR A 321 -16.05 -3.13 12.71
CA THR A 321 -16.54 -2.79 14.08
C THR A 321 -15.90 -3.62 15.19
N SER A 322 -15.21 -4.70 14.83
CA SER A 322 -14.62 -5.62 15.79
C SER A 322 -13.30 -5.07 16.35
N THR A 323 -13.11 -5.15 17.66
CA THR A 323 -11.85 -4.79 18.35
C THR A 323 -11.01 -6.00 18.75
N LEU A 324 -11.30 -7.20 18.22
CA LEU A 324 -10.68 -8.47 18.63
C LEU A 324 -9.14 -8.39 18.69
N TYR A 325 -8.51 -7.70 17.74
CA TYR A 325 -7.06 -7.63 17.60
C TYR A 325 -6.41 -6.42 18.26
N SER A 326 -7.15 -5.66 19.09
CA SER A 326 -6.65 -4.41 19.68
C SER A 326 -5.44 -4.56 20.60
N TYR A 327 -5.13 -5.79 21.02
CA TYR A 327 -3.92 -6.09 21.80
C TYR A 327 -2.62 -5.94 21.02
N TYR A 328 -2.66 -5.76 19.70
CA TYR A 328 -1.50 -5.44 18.88
C TYR A 328 -1.14 -3.95 18.89
N HIS A 329 -2.10 -3.05 19.12
CA HIS A 329 -1.96 -1.64 18.75
C HIS A 329 -0.92 -0.86 19.58
N ASP A 330 -0.50 -1.39 20.73
CA ASP A 330 0.55 -0.80 21.58
C ASP A 330 1.93 -1.48 21.38
N ILE A 331 2.10 -2.29 20.33
CA ILE A 331 3.32 -3.05 20.06
C ILE A 331 4.15 -2.35 18.99
N ASP A 332 5.24 -1.76 19.46
CA ASP A 332 6.27 -1.14 18.63
C ASP A 332 7.61 -1.85 18.82
N PHE A 333 8.32 -2.07 17.70
CA PHE A 333 9.67 -2.63 17.65
C PHE A 333 9.84 -3.94 18.46
N PRO A 334 8.96 -4.94 18.31
CA PRO A 334 9.04 -6.13 19.14
C PRO A 334 10.21 -7.03 18.74
N ALA A 335 10.79 -7.71 19.73
CA ALA A 335 11.61 -8.89 19.48
C ALA A 335 10.72 -10.12 19.41
N GLN A 336 10.75 -10.85 18.30
CA GLN A 336 9.99 -12.08 18.14
C GLN A 336 10.78 -13.30 18.64
N VAL A 337 10.14 -14.14 19.46
CA VAL A 337 10.65 -15.44 19.90
C VAL A 337 9.59 -16.50 19.67
N GLY A 338 9.70 -17.27 18.58
CA GLY A 338 8.66 -18.21 18.18
C GLY A 338 7.32 -17.49 17.99
N ASP A 339 6.30 -17.90 18.74
CA ASP A 339 4.95 -17.33 18.69
C ASP A 339 4.73 -16.18 19.68
N GLN A 340 5.80 -15.56 20.17
CA GLN A 340 5.76 -14.50 21.16
C GLN A 340 6.42 -13.22 20.66
N LEU A 341 5.80 -12.08 20.98
CA LEU A 341 6.36 -10.74 20.73
C LEU A 341 6.72 -10.09 22.06
N PHE A 342 7.99 -9.73 22.23
CA PHE A 342 8.49 -9.01 23.40
C PHE A 342 8.63 -7.53 23.08
N TYR A 343 7.97 -6.68 23.85
CA TYR A 343 7.82 -5.27 23.50
C TYR A 343 7.83 -4.36 24.73
N SER A 344 8.08 -3.07 24.47
CA SER A 344 7.99 -2.01 25.47
C SER A 344 6.54 -1.58 25.63
N ASN A 345 5.93 -1.82 26.78
CA ASN A 345 4.55 -1.42 27.03
C ASN A 345 4.49 0.05 27.49
N ILE A 346 4.14 0.95 26.58
CA ILE A 346 4.08 2.41 26.82
C ILE A 346 3.07 2.74 27.94
N ALA A 347 1.95 2.02 28.02
CA ALA A 347 0.92 2.23 29.03
C ALA A 347 1.36 1.84 30.46
N ASP A 348 2.37 0.97 30.61
CA ASP A 348 2.98 0.61 31.91
C ASP A 348 4.43 1.12 32.02
N ASP A 349 4.66 2.38 31.64
CA ASP A 349 5.95 3.08 31.73
C ASP A 349 7.10 2.37 31.00
N ASN A 350 6.85 1.87 29.79
CA ASN A 350 7.83 1.18 28.95
C ASN A 350 8.41 -0.10 29.56
N LYS A 351 7.68 -0.77 30.46
CA LYS A 351 8.12 -2.06 31.01
C LYS A 351 8.07 -3.16 29.95
N LEU A 352 8.94 -4.16 30.09
CA LEU A 352 9.00 -5.29 29.18
C LEU A 352 7.76 -6.19 29.33
N TYR A 353 7.01 -6.34 28.25
CA TYR A 353 5.87 -7.24 28.14
C TYR A 353 6.11 -8.29 27.06
N VAL A 354 5.35 -9.37 27.13
CA VAL A 354 5.25 -10.38 26.09
C VAL A 354 3.79 -10.56 25.67
N LEU A 355 3.54 -10.64 24.36
CA LEU A 355 2.29 -11.09 23.75
C LEU A 355 2.45 -12.53 23.27
N ASP A 356 1.51 -13.40 23.62
CA ASP A 356 1.32 -14.70 22.98
C ASP A 356 0.40 -14.52 21.76
N MET A 357 0.94 -14.72 20.56
CA MET A 357 0.25 -14.41 19.31
C MET A 357 -0.89 -15.39 18.99
N LYS A 358 -0.92 -16.57 19.62
CA LYS A 358 -1.98 -17.57 19.43
C LYS A 358 -3.21 -17.27 20.27
N THR A 359 -3.00 -16.68 21.45
CA THR A 359 -4.07 -16.46 22.43
C THR A 359 -4.45 -14.99 22.59
N GLY A 360 -3.65 -14.06 22.08
CA GLY A 360 -3.82 -12.62 22.29
C GLY A 360 -3.50 -12.17 23.72
N LYS A 361 -2.98 -13.06 24.57
CA LYS A 361 -2.70 -12.77 25.98
C LYS A 361 -1.37 -12.06 26.15
N THR A 362 -1.38 -10.98 26.92
CA THR A 362 -0.16 -10.26 27.28
C THR A 362 0.21 -10.51 28.75
N LYS A 363 1.51 -10.44 29.05
CA LYS A 363 2.05 -10.59 30.41
C LYS A 363 3.29 -9.71 30.58
N ARG A 364 3.43 -9.09 31.75
CA ARG A 364 4.68 -8.40 32.13
C ARG A 364 5.80 -9.41 32.40
N VAL A 365 6.96 -9.18 31.80
CA VAL A 365 8.16 -10.03 31.95
C VAL A 365 9.03 -9.54 33.11
N THR A 366 9.27 -8.24 33.20
CA THR A 366 10.04 -7.61 34.29
C THR A 366 9.48 -6.21 34.63
N ASN A 367 9.87 -5.67 35.78
CA ASN A 367 9.59 -4.28 36.15
C ASN A 367 10.60 -3.28 35.54
N SER A 368 11.62 -3.79 34.83
CA SER A 368 12.59 -2.96 34.12
C SER A 368 11.97 -2.32 32.88
N ARG A 369 12.25 -1.03 32.70
CA ARG A 369 11.86 -0.24 31.51
C ARG A 369 12.79 -0.63 30.36
N ALA A 370 12.25 -1.27 29.33
CA ALA A 370 13.03 -1.94 28.30
C ALA A 370 12.78 -1.31 26.93
N GLN A 371 13.85 -0.87 26.27
CA GLN A 371 13.81 -0.35 24.90
C GLN A 371 14.92 -1.01 24.06
N TYR A 372 14.84 -0.89 22.74
CA TYR A 372 15.78 -1.51 21.78
C TYR A 372 15.92 -3.02 22.04
N ILE A 373 14.79 -3.72 22.09
CA ILE A 373 14.75 -5.12 22.50
C ILE A 373 15.16 -5.98 21.31
N VAL A 374 16.14 -6.87 21.50
CA VAL A 374 16.55 -7.87 20.51
C VAL A 374 16.67 -9.24 21.15
N TYR A 375 16.54 -10.30 20.35
CA TYR A 375 16.64 -11.69 20.82
C TYR A 375 17.78 -12.43 20.12
N SER A 376 18.61 -13.14 20.89
CA SER A 376 19.59 -14.10 20.39
C SER A 376 19.93 -15.14 21.46
N ASP A 377 20.22 -16.37 21.03
CA ASP A 377 20.80 -17.43 21.88
C ASP A 377 20.08 -17.66 23.21
N GLY A 378 18.75 -17.57 23.20
CA GLY A 378 17.90 -17.80 24.38
C GLY A 378 17.79 -16.60 25.34
N TRP A 379 18.32 -15.44 24.96
CA TRP A 379 18.30 -14.21 25.74
C TRP A 379 17.66 -13.06 24.97
N LEU A 380 16.88 -12.27 25.69
CA LEU A 380 16.49 -10.93 25.27
C LEU A 380 17.55 -9.96 25.77
N TYR A 381 18.00 -9.07 24.90
CA TYR A 381 18.89 -7.96 25.22
C TYR A 381 18.14 -6.66 25.02
N PHE A 382 18.31 -5.71 25.93
CA PHE A 382 17.60 -4.44 25.87
C PHE A 382 18.36 -3.35 26.65
N SER A 383 18.06 -2.10 26.32
CA SER A 383 18.48 -0.93 27.08
C SER A 383 17.57 -0.75 28.30
N ASN A 384 18.12 -0.90 29.51
CA ASN A 384 17.36 -0.81 30.75
C ASN A 384 17.29 0.62 31.28
N TYR A 385 16.21 1.32 30.96
CA TYR A 385 15.97 2.71 31.36
C TYR A 385 15.60 2.88 32.84
N SER A 386 15.33 1.80 33.58
CA SER A 386 15.25 1.85 35.05
C SER A 386 16.63 2.00 35.71
N ARG A 387 17.70 1.75 34.95
CA ARG A 387 19.09 1.74 35.43
C ARG A 387 20.00 2.66 34.61
N GLY A 388 19.47 3.67 33.93
CA GLY A 388 20.29 4.59 33.13
C GLY A 388 20.65 4.04 31.75
N ALA A 389 19.73 3.31 31.11
CA ALA A 389 19.86 2.73 29.77
C ALA A 389 21.00 1.70 29.63
N TYR A 390 21.34 1.03 30.73
CA TYR A 390 22.38 0.00 30.76
C TYR A 390 21.98 -1.23 29.94
N LEU A 391 22.92 -1.75 29.15
CA LEU A 391 22.72 -2.99 28.41
C LEU A 391 22.44 -4.13 29.38
N THR A 392 21.27 -4.73 29.27
CA THR A 392 20.78 -5.79 30.15
C THR A 392 20.31 -6.96 29.31
N LYS A 393 20.54 -8.19 29.81
CA LYS A 393 19.91 -9.40 29.25
C LYS A 393 18.92 -10.01 30.23
N ILE A 394 17.92 -10.72 29.72
CA ILE A 394 16.94 -11.49 30.50
C ILE A 394 16.46 -12.69 29.67
N ARG A 395 16.08 -13.79 30.33
CA ARG A 395 15.44 -14.90 29.61
C ARG A 395 13.99 -14.55 29.24
N PRO A 396 13.43 -15.14 28.18
CA PRO A 396 12.02 -14.96 27.80
C PRO A 396 11.01 -15.24 28.94
N ASP A 397 11.35 -16.11 29.89
CA ASP A 397 10.51 -16.41 31.06
C ASP A 397 10.59 -15.37 32.20
N GLY A 398 11.46 -14.35 32.05
CA GLY A 398 11.71 -13.30 33.03
C GLY A 398 12.82 -13.63 34.05
N SER A 399 13.46 -14.81 33.95
CA SER A 399 14.55 -15.18 34.85
C SER A 399 15.92 -14.69 34.36
N GLY A 400 16.89 -14.62 35.27
CA GLY A 400 18.29 -14.37 34.93
C GLY A 400 18.60 -12.95 34.46
N GLU A 401 17.82 -11.93 34.87
CA GLU A 401 18.08 -10.54 34.50
C GLU A 401 19.47 -10.07 35.00
N GLU A 402 20.35 -9.68 34.08
CA GLU A 402 21.75 -9.34 34.34
C GLU A 402 22.19 -8.12 33.51
N VAL A 403 22.88 -7.18 34.15
CA VAL A 403 23.48 -6.01 33.47
C VAL A 403 24.84 -6.42 32.89
N LEU A 404 25.01 -6.23 31.57
CA LEU A 404 26.21 -6.58 30.82
C LEU A 404 27.16 -5.38 30.65
N ASN A 405 26.60 -4.17 30.50
CA ASN A 405 27.36 -2.93 30.36
C ASN A 405 26.63 -1.80 31.11
N ARG A 406 27.39 -0.94 31.82
CA ARG A 406 26.89 0.20 32.61
C ARG A 406 27.02 1.55 31.90
N GLU A 407 27.11 1.53 30.58
CA GLU A 407 27.04 2.71 29.72
C GLU A 407 25.62 2.87 29.12
N ASP A 408 25.22 4.10 28.84
CA ASP A 408 23.98 4.40 28.09
C ASP A 408 24.08 3.72 26.71
N SER A 409 23.26 2.68 26.50
CA SER A 409 23.29 1.82 25.32
C SER A 409 22.01 2.00 24.52
N LYS A 410 22.11 2.16 23.19
CA LYS A 410 21.00 2.37 22.26
C LYS A 410 21.21 1.60 20.96
N ASP A 411 20.17 1.55 20.12
CA ASP A 411 20.24 1.02 18.75
C ASP A 411 20.81 -0.40 18.69
N LEU A 412 20.29 -1.27 19.56
CA LEU A 412 20.73 -2.67 19.63
C LEU A 412 20.31 -3.41 18.35
N PHE A 413 21.22 -4.20 17.78
CA PHE A 413 20.93 -5.12 16.68
C PHE A 413 21.85 -6.35 16.71
N ILE A 414 21.38 -7.45 16.12
CA ILE A 414 22.15 -8.70 16.01
C ILE A 414 22.66 -8.85 14.58
N LYS A 415 23.95 -9.13 14.43
CA LYS A 415 24.56 -9.43 13.14
C LYS A 415 25.76 -10.37 13.31
N ASP A 416 25.83 -11.40 12.49
CA ASP A 416 26.98 -12.33 12.39
C ASP A 416 27.43 -12.92 13.74
N GLY A 417 26.49 -13.24 14.64
CA GLY A 417 26.77 -13.80 15.96
C GLY A 417 27.24 -12.78 17.01
N TYR A 418 27.09 -11.48 16.72
CA TYR A 418 27.39 -10.40 17.65
C TYR A 418 26.15 -9.57 17.93
N LEU A 419 26.07 -9.12 19.19
CA LEU A 419 25.19 -8.03 19.59
C LEU A 419 25.94 -6.71 19.41
N TYR A 420 25.42 -5.85 18.56
CA TYR A 420 25.89 -4.48 18.38
C TYR A 420 25.01 -3.52 19.17
N PHE A 421 25.61 -2.44 19.67
CA PHE A 421 24.92 -1.38 20.40
C PHE A 421 25.75 -0.09 20.37
N THR A 422 25.08 1.04 20.38
CA THR A 422 25.68 2.37 20.36
C THR A 422 25.75 2.93 21.77
N THR A 423 26.93 3.43 22.14
CA THR A 423 27.17 4.25 23.34
C THR A 423 27.57 5.66 22.89
N ASN A 424 28.77 6.12 23.23
CA ASN A 424 29.41 7.24 22.52
C ASN A 424 30.00 6.80 21.17
N GLU A 425 30.16 5.49 20.98
CA GLU A 425 30.65 4.84 19.77
C GLU A 425 29.92 3.50 19.58
N LEU A 426 30.00 2.93 18.37
CA LEU A 426 29.47 1.60 18.09
C LEU A 426 30.33 0.53 18.77
N LYS A 427 29.71 -0.30 19.60
CA LYS A 427 30.35 -1.42 20.31
C LYS A 427 29.69 -2.74 19.92
N ARG A 428 30.37 -3.85 20.21
CA ARG A 428 29.83 -5.21 20.02
C ARG A 428 30.23 -6.17 21.13
N LEU A 429 29.38 -7.16 21.39
CA LEU A 429 29.62 -8.30 22.26
C LEU A 429 29.40 -9.59 21.48
N ALA A 430 30.28 -10.57 21.68
CA ALA A 430 30.08 -11.93 21.14
C ALA A 430 28.95 -12.62 21.93
N LEU A 431 28.12 -13.38 21.22
CA LEU A 431 26.95 -14.07 21.76
C LEU A 431 27.19 -15.57 21.99
#